data_AF-A0A2T2NZK5-F1
#
_entry.id   AF-A0A2T2NZK5-F1
#
_cell.length_a   1.000
_cell.length_b   1.000
_cell.length_c   1.000
_cell.angle_alpha   90.00
_cell.angle_beta   90.00
_cell.angle_gamma   90.00
#
_symmetry.space_group_name_H-M   'P 1'
#
loop_
_entity.id
_entity.type
_entity.pdbx_description
1 polymer ?
#
loop_
_entity_poly.entity_id
_entity_poly.type
_entity_poly.pdbx_seq_one_letter_code
_entity_poly.pdbx_strand_id
1 'polypeptide(L)'
;FPENANITAVELLTFLPECIKSPDIVYRFASNGVTRQTVWAIVNQNRGIGKFIHANRIGNWMYKAMRAAGYVGWTINSHHKWHHKAKYQWNEDDICVNEFAAPPPSQSNEYSGHNIAFASLKDGVRNIPTKLDALDLTRMVEYAVNNPDEGWQYPKQYRELLEHIGGPLQVSKKHTDALIFQRWHDFEPAPPLPKPQRVLPAPAKSKTGSEAGRTRSGARFLPELSTRKRTGIDIDFQDLDDGLDNSSDESYVSGGKKSIFAKPRTRIRSSSPAFQPYKQPAVRWVAPPTTEDVPSHTAIQQAFFMEGDANESGAFSPYAFYGPRDIAPYRPLYIISPPNKHDVSGWAENLRWAFRQAVFWGETRWCECPLHMDRIVEIRQEQEWVSDEWLESFSQ
;
A
#
# COMPACT_ATOMS: atom_id res chain seq x y z
N PHE A 1 -23.54 2.12 -7.16
CA PHE A 1 -23.21 3.33 -7.95
C PHE A 1 -24.50 3.92 -8.52
N PRO A 2 -24.53 5.18 -9.02
CA PRO A 2 -25.73 5.72 -9.68
C PRO A 2 -26.06 4.94 -10.95
N GLU A 3 -27.35 4.75 -11.22
CA GLU A 3 -27.83 4.03 -12.41
C GLU A 3 -27.47 4.80 -13.70
N ASN A 4 -27.12 4.06 -14.76
CA ASN A 4 -26.78 4.60 -16.09
C ASN A 4 -25.65 5.65 -16.10
N ALA A 5 -24.83 5.73 -15.05
CA ALA A 5 -23.73 6.67 -14.99
C ALA A 5 -22.51 6.16 -15.78
N ASN A 6 -22.02 6.97 -16.71
CA ASN A 6 -20.74 6.74 -17.38
C ASN A 6 -19.64 7.46 -16.60
N ILE A 7 -18.70 6.69 -16.04
CA ILE A 7 -17.62 7.23 -15.22
C ILE A 7 -16.31 6.63 -15.71
N THR A 8 -15.32 7.48 -16.02
CA THR A 8 -14.01 6.99 -16.46
C THR A 8 -13.27 6.31 -15.31
N ALA A 9 -12.32 5.43 -15.62
CA ALA A 9 -11.47 4.84 -14.58
C ALA A 9 -10.69 5.91 -13.78
N VAL A 10 -10.30 7.03 -14.40
CA VAL A 10 -9.60 8.12 -13.71
C VAL A 10 -10.54 8.87 -12.76
N GLU A 11 -11.78 9.14 -13.17
CA GLU A 11 -12.79 9.75 -12.30
C GLU A 11 -13.10 8.87 -11.08
N LEU A 12 -13.30 7.57 -11.30
CA LEU A 12 -13.49 6.60 -10.23
C LEU A 12 -12.33 6.63 -9.24
N LEU A 13 -11.09 6.51 -9.71
CA LEU A 13 -9.91 6.47 -8.85
C LEU A 13 -9.57 7.81 -8.18
N THR A 14 -10.04 8.92 -8.74
CA THR A 14 -9.79 10.27 -8.21
C THR A 14 -10.81 10.66 -7.16
N PHE A 15 -12.10 10.51 -7.46
CA PHE A 15 -13.19 10.96 -6.58
C PHE A 15 -13.66 9.87 -5.63
N LEU A 16 -13.52 8.60 -6.01
CA LEU A 16 -14.04 7.44 -5.29
C LEU A 16 -12.95 6.36 -5.17
N PRO A 17 -11.74 6.65 -4.65
CA PRO A 17 -10.61 5.71 -4.70
C PRO A 17 -10.88 4.36 -4.03
N GLU A 18 -11.81 4.32 -3.06
CA GLU A 18 -12.24 3.10 -2.38
C GLU A 18 -13.05 2.16 -3.31
N CYS A 19 -13.43 2.61 -4.51
CA CYS A 19 -14.11 1.79 -5.53
C CYS A 19 -13.30 0.54 -5.92
N ILE A 20 -11.97 0.55 -5.77
CA ILE A 20 -11.11 -0.62 -6.01
C ILE A 20 -11.30 -1.75 -5.00
N LYS A 21 -12.11 -1.52 -3.96
CA LYS A 21 -12.60 -2.57 -3.06
C LYS A 21 -13.92 -3.20 -3.52
N SER A 22 -14.52 -2.70 -4.61
CA SER A 22 -15.67 -3.33 -5.26
C SER A 22 -15.19 -4.38 -6.27
N PRO A 23 -15.67 -5.63 -6.19
CA PRO A 23 -15.30 -6.68 -7.13
C PRO A 23 -15.70 -6.34 -8.57
N ASP A 24 -16.82 -5.63 -8.80
CA ASP A 24 -17.29 -5.28 -10.13
C ASP A 24 -16.33 -4.29 -10.82
N ILE A 25 -15.89 -3.27 -10.07
CA ILE A 25 -14.90 -2.30 -10.54
C ILE A 25 -13.56 -2.99 -10.83
N VAL A 26 -13.10 -3.85 -9.92
CA VAL A 26 -11.85 -4.59 -10.10
C VAL A 26 -11.92 -5.51 -11.32
N TYR A 27 -13.04 -6.20 -11.49
CA TYR A 27 -13.28 -7.07 -12.64
C TYR A 27 -13.26 -6.26 -13.94
N ARG A 28 -14.01 -5.15 -14.01
CA ARG A 28 -14.03 -4.22 -15.13
C ARG A 28 -12.62 -3.74 -15.49
N PHE A 29 -11.88 -3.25 -14.50
CA PHE A 29 -10.54 -2.74 -14.73
C PHE A 29 -9.59 -3.85 -15.23
N ALA A 30 -9.63 -5.02 -14.62
CA ALA A 30 -8.79 -6.16 -15.02
C ALA A 30 -9.13 -6.68 -16.42
N SER A 31 -10.42 -6.70 -16.79
CA SER A 31 -10.86 -7.06 -18.15
C SER A 31 -10.35 -6.08 -19.21
N ASN A 32 -10.13 -4.82 -18.82
CA ASN A 32 -9.61 -3.76 -19.69
C ASN A 32 -8.10 -3.53 -19.54
N GLY A 33 -7.35 -4.47 -18.95
CA GLY A 33 -5.88 -4.45 -18.95
C GLY A 33 -5.23 -3.62 -17.85
N VAL A 34 -5.92 -3.36 -16.73
CA VAL A 34 -5.32 -2.62 -15.62
C VAL A 34 -4.12 -3.35 -15.02
N THR A 35 -3.15 -2.58 -14.54
CA THR A 35 -2.07 -3.09 -13.67
C THR A 35 -2.11 -2.40 -12.31
N ARG A 36 -1.48 -3.02 -11.30
CA ARG A 36 -1.30 -2.39 -9.97
C ARG A 36 -0.57 -1.04 -10.08
N GLN A 37 0.40 -0.97 -10.98
CA GLN A 37 1.20 0.23 -11.23
C GLN A 37 0.35 1.35 -11.85
N THR A 38 -0.54 1.02 -12.77
CA THR A 38 -1.45 1.99 -13.40
C THR A 38 -2.40 2.61 -12.38
N VAL A 39 -3.05 1.80 -11.53
CA VAL A 39 -3.93 2.31 -10.46
C VAL A 39 -3.13 3.15 -9.47
N TRP A 40 -1.93 2.70 -9.11
CA TRP A 40 -0.98 3.43 -8.27
C TRP A 40 -0.65 4.81 -8.82
N ALA A 41 -0.33 4.89 -10.12
CA ALA A 41 0.00 6.13 -10.79
C ALA A 41 -1.18 7.11 -10.76
N ILE A 42 -2.39 6.65 -11.14
CA ILE A 42 -3.60 7.48 -11.16
C ILE A 42 -3.92 8.02 -9.76
N VAL A 43 -4.01 7.13 -8.76
CA VAL A 43 -4.41 7.51 -7.40
C VAL A 43 -3.41 8.51 -6.80
N ASN A 44 -2.11 8.22 -6.87
CA ASN A 44 -1.12 9.09 -6.24
C ASN A 44 -0.86 10.39 -7.03
N GLN A 45 -1.09 10.40 -8.34
CA GLN A 45 -1.04 11.63 -9.12
C GLN A 45 -2.22 12.53 -8.76
N ASN A 46 -3.43 12.00 -8.74
CA ASN A 46 -4.63 12.82 -8.64
C ASN A 46 -5.07 13.11 -7.20
N ARG A 47 -4.58 12.36 -6.21
CA ARG A 47 -4.97 12.55 -4.80
C ARG A 47 -3.81 13.09 -3.96
N GLY A 48 -4.10 14.05 -3.10
CA GLY A 48 -3.19 14.61 -2.10
C GLY A 48 -3.09 13.74 -0.85
N ILE A 49 -2.81 12.45 -1.01
CA ILE A 49 -2.66 11.54 0.12
C ILE A 49 -1.32 11.87 0.76
N GLY A 50 -1.31 12.23 2.05
CA GLY A 50 -0.10 12.67 2.76
C GLY A 50 1.03 11.63 2.83
N LYS A 51 0.80 10.42 2.31
CA LYS A 51 1.82 9.39 2.04
C LYS A 51 1.47 8.69 0.73
N PHE A 52 2.49 8.36 -0.07
CA PHE A 52 2.33 7.48 -1.23
C PHE A 52 1.66 6.17 -0.82
N ILE A 53 0.58 5.80 -1.50
CA ILE A 53 0.06 4.43 -1.44
C ILE A 53 0.98 3.59 -2.31
N HIS A 54 1.48 2.46 -1.82
CA HIS A 54 2.30 1.54 -2.62
C HIS A 54 1.43 0.66 -3.55
N ALA A 55 1.94 0.34 -4.74
CA ALA A 55 1.25 -0.53 -5.70
C ALA A 55 0.89 -1.91 -5.13
N ASN A 56 1.71 -2.47 -4.24
CA ASN A 56 1.42 -3.72 -3.54
C ASN A 56 0.17 -3.61 -2.66
N ARG A 57 -0.01 -2.48 -1.96
CA ARG A 57 -1.19 -2.24 -1.13
C ARG A 57 -2.47 -2.18 -1.97
N ILE A 58 -2.40 -1.53 -3.13
CA ILE A 58 -3.51 -1.51 -4.11
C ILE A 58 -3.83 -2.92 -4.60
N GLY A 59 -2.81 -3.70 -4.98
CA GLY A 59 -2.99 -5.10 -5.35
C GLY A 59 -3.71 -5.91 -4.28
N ASN A 60 -3.30 -5.75 -3.02
CA ASN A 60 -3.93 -6.43 -1.89
C ASN A 60 -5.41 -6.05 -1.72
N TRP A 61 -5.78 -4.78 -1.91
CA TRP A 61 -7.19 -4.38 -1.88
C TRP A 61 -8.00 -5.03 -2.99
N MET A 62 -7.47 -5.06 -4.22
CA MET A 62 -8.13 -5.71 -5.35
C MET A 62 -8.28 -7.22 -5.12
N TYR A 63 -7.23 -7.90 -4.64
CA TYR A 63 -7.28 -9.34 -4.35
C TYR A 63 -8.26 -9.67 -3.24
N LYS A 64 -8.32 -8.85 -2.18
CA LYS A 64 -9.29 -9.02 -1.09
C LYS A 64 -10.72 -8.85 -1.60
N ALA A 65 -10.98 -7.83 -2.44
CA ALA A 65 -12.30 -7.61 -3.04
C ALA A 65 -12.76 -8.81 -3.89
N MET A 66 -11.89 -9.29 -4.78
CA MET A 66 -12.20 -10.44 -5.64
C MET A 66 -12.37 -11.73 -4.85
N ARG A 67 -11.52 -11.99 -3.84
CA ARG A 67 -11.68 -13.16 -2.96
C ARG A 67 -13.01 -13.11 -2.20
N ALA A 68 -13.40 -11.95 -1.68
CA ALA A 68 -14.67 -11.76 -0.97
C ALA A 68 -15.88 -12.03 -1.87
N ALA A 69 -15.76 -11.81 -3.18
CA ALA A 69 -16.77 -12.13 -4.18
C ALA A 69 -16.71 -13.59 -4.69
N GLY A 70 -15.90 -14.45 -4.07
CA GLY A 70 -15.83 -15.87 -4.41
C GLY A 70 -14.80 -16.23 -5.50
N TYR A 71 -14.02 -15.27 -5.99
CA TYR A 71 -12.94 -15.52 -6.95
C TYR A 71 -11.66 -16.00 -6.23
N VAL A 72 -11.70 -17.20 -5.64
CA VAL A 72 -10.60 -17.78 -4.85
C VAL A 72 -9.38 -18.05 -5.74
N GLY A 73 -8.19 -17.59 -5.33
CA GLY A 73 -6.96 -17.72 -6.12
C GLY A 73 -6.85 -16.72 -7.27
N TRP A 74 -7.79 -15.77 -7.38
CA TRP A 74 -7.73 -14.72 -8.39
C TRP A 74 -6.58 -13.76 -8.13
N THR A 75 -5.84 -13.49 -9.20
CA THR A 75 -4.87 -12.42 -9.35
C THR A 75 -5.10 -11.71 -10.69
N ILE A 76 -4.61 -10.48 -10.83
CA ILE A 76 -4.65 -9.73 -12.10
C ILE A 76 -4.05 -10.57 -13.25
N ASN A 77 -2.89 -11.20 -13.03
CA ASN A 77 -2.23 -12.03 -14.06
C ASN A 77 -3.05 -13.26 -14.44
N SER A 78 -3.78 -13.83 -13.49
CA SER A 78 -4.67 -14.98 -13.73
C SER A 78 -6.07 -14.59 -14.24
N HIS A 79 -6.40 -13.29 -14.35
CA HIS A 79 -7.77 -12.83 -14.63
C HIS A 79 -8.34 -13.44 -15.91
N HIS A 80 -7.51 -13.64 -16.95
CA HIS A 80 -7.90 -14.28 -18.21
C HIS A 80 -8.56 -15.66 -18.02
N LYS A 81 -8.15 -16.44 -16.99
CA LYS A 81 -8.73 -17.76 -16.67
C LYS A 81 -10.19 -17.65 -16.22
N TRP A 82 -10.52 -16.56 -15.54
CA TRP A 82 -11.87 -16.26 -15.04
C TRP A 82 -12.70 -15.56 -16.11
N HIS A 83 -12.06 -14.72 -16.92
CA HIS A 83 -12.71 -13.92 -17.94
C HIS A 83 -13.18 -14.72 -19.16
N HIS A 84 -12.64 -15.93 -19.42
CA HIS A 84 -12.93 -16.68 -20.65
C HIS A 84 -14.44 -16.87 -20.94
N LYS A 85 -15.25 -17.15 -19.93
CA LYS A 85 -16.71 -17.31 -20.11
C LYS A 85 -17.42 -15.98 -20.34
N ALA A 86 -17.03 -14.94 -19.62
CA ALA A 86 -17.62 -13.60 -19.72
C ALA A 86 -17.16 -12.84 -20.97
N LYS A 87 -16.01 -13.20 -21.54
CA LYS A 87 -15.36 -12.49 -22.66
C LYS A 87 -16.28 -12.26 -23.85
N TYR A 88 -17.17 -13.20 -24.15
CA TYR A 88 -18.10 -13.08 -25.29
C TYR A 88 -19.22 -12.06 -25.07
N GLN A 89 -19.53 -11.76 -23.81
CA GLN A 89 -20.56 -10.80 -23.41
C GLN A 89 -19.96 -9.48 -22.93
N TRP A 90 -18.64 -9.44 -22.70
CA TRP A 90 -17.94 -8.27 -22.23
C TRP A 90 -17.81 -7.22 -23.34
N ASN A 91 -18.29 -6.02 -23.07
CA ASN A 91 -18.10 -4.87 -23.93
C ASN A 91 -16.99 -3.97 -23.36
N GLU A 92 -15.82 -3.97 -24.00
CA GLU A 92 -14.67 -3.14 -23.57
C GLU A 92 -14.91 -1.64 -23.71
N ASP A 93 -15.85 -1.23 -24.57
CA ASP A 93 -16.21 0.17 -24.78
C ASP A 93 -17.25 0.67 -23.74
N ASP A 94 -17.82 -0.21 -22.93
CA ASP A 94 -18.79 0.14 -21.89
C ASP A 94 -18.11 0.58 -20.60
N ILE A 95 -18.24 1.88 -20.28
CA ILE A 95 -17.73 2.49 -19.05
C ILE A 95 -18.86 2.80 -18.05
N CYS A 96 -20.07 2.30 -18.29
CA CYS A 96 -21.17 2.44 -17.38
C CYS A 96 -20.88 1.71 -16.07
N VAL A 97 -21.29 2.30 -14.94
CA VAL A 97 -21.18 1.68 -13.61
C VAL A 97 -22.53 1.20 -13.09
N ASN A 98 -23.48 0.95 -14.01
CA ASN A 98 -24.80 0.50 -13.64
C ASN A 98 -24.73 -0.83 -12.87
N GLU A 99 -25.57 -0.97 -11.84
CA GLU A 99 -25.68 -2.18 -11.01
C GLU A 99 -24.41 -2.59 -10.22
N PHE A 100 -23.31 -1.84 -10.33
CA PHE A 100 -22.10 -2.16 -9.59
C PHE A 100 -22.34 -2.00 -8.09
N ALA A 101 -21.97 -3.03 -7.34
CA ALA A 101 -22.03 -3.02 -5.90
C ALA A 101 -21.04 -1.99 -5.35
N ALA A 102 -21.51 -1.16 -4.42
CA ALA A 102 -20.60 -0.37 -3.61
C ALA A 102 -19.71 -1.32 -2.78
N PRO A 103 -18.46 -0.92 -2.48
CA PRO A 103 -17.63 -1.69 -1.55
C PRO A 103 -18.39 -1.97 -0.25
N PRO A 104 -18.29 -3.17 0.33
CA PRO A 104 -18.89 -3.43 1.63
C PRO A 104 -18.35 -2.42 2.65
N PRO A 105 -19.19 -1.91 3.56
CA PRO A 105 -18.72 -1.00 4.59
C PRO A 105 -17.57 -1.68 5.36
N SER A 106 -16.47 -0.95 5.56
CA SER A 106 -15.44 -1.39 6.48
C SER A 106 -16.09 -1.62 7.85
N GLN A 107 -15.78 -2.73 8.52
CA GLN A 107 -16.41 -3.19 9.78
C GLN A 107 -16.55 -2.12 10.89
N SER A 108 -15.85 -0.99 10.78
CA SER A 108 -15.88 0.12 11.72
C SER A 108 -16.85 1.26 11.38
N ASN A 109 -17.57 1.24 10.24
CA ASN A 109 -18.51 2.32 9.91
C ASN A 109 -19.77 1.80 9.19
N GLU A 110 -20.93 2.05 9.79
CA GLU A 110 -22.27 1.87 9.21
C GLU A 110 -22.54 2.85 8.03
N TYR A 111 -21.66 2.92 7.03
CA TYR A 111 -21.84 3.82 5.87
C TYR A 111 -22.81 3.29 4.80
N SER A 112 -23.71 2.36 5.15
CA SER A 112 -24.66 1.81 4.17
C SER A 112 -25.72 2.86 3.81
N GLY A 113 -25.51 3.55 2.68
CA GLY A 113 -26.54 4.38 2.03
C GLY A 113 -26.52 5.87 2.37
N HIS A 114 -25.47 6.37 3.04
CA HIS A 114 -25.36 7.81 3.25
C HIS A 114 -25.02 8.52 1.94
N ASN A 115 -25.90 9.44 1.57
CA ASN A 115 -25.60 10.42 0.55
C ASN A 115 -24.46 11.33 1.06
N ILE A 116 -23.53 11.64 0.16
CA ILE A 116 -22.44 12.58 0.41
C ILE A 116 -22.60 13.78 -0.51
N ALA A 117 -22.25 14.98 -0.05
CA ALA A 117 -22.29 16.14 -0.91
C ALA A 117 -21.32 15.94 -2.09
N PHE A 118 -21.75 16.27 -3.32
CA PHE A 118 -20.87 16.22 -4.50
C PHE A 118 -19.61 17.06 -4.30
N ALA A 119 -19.72 18.20 -3.62
CA ALA A 119 -18.57 19.05 -3.32
C ALA A 119 -17.49 18.35 -2.49
N SER A 120 -17.90 17.48 -1.54
CA SER A 120 -16.98 16.70 -0.69
C SER A 120 -16.21 15.64 -1.46
N LEU A 121 -16.63 15.26 -2.67
CA LEU A 121 -15.82 14.37 -3.52
C LEU A 121 -14.49 14.99 -3.94
N LYS A 122 -14.37 16.33 -3.89
CA LYS A 122 -13.12 17.04 -4.14
C LYS A 122 -12.14 16.98 -2.95
N ASP A 123 -12.58 16.51 -1.78
CA ASP A 123 -11.74 16.44 -0.59
C ASP A 123 -10.55 15.52 -0.81
N GLY A 124 -9.34 16.07 -0.64
CA GLY A 124 -8.09 15.36 -0.87
C GLY A 124 -7.75 15.12 -2.35
N VAL A 125 -8.45 15.74 -3.29
CA VAL A 125 -8.06 15.73 -4.72
C VAL A 125 -6.98 16.78 -4.96
N ARG A 126 -5.83 16.34 -5.48
CA ARG A 126 -4.68 17.17 -5.87
C ARG A 126 -4.82 17.67 -7.30
N ASN A 127 -5.16 16.78 -8.22
CA ASN A 127 -5.35 17.10 -9.64
C ASN A 127 -6.73 16.61 -10.06
N ILE A 128 -7.56 17.53 -10.55
CA ILE A 128 -8.87 17.21 -11.12
C ILE A 128 -8.63 16.54 -12.50
N PRO A 129 -9.35 15.45 -12.85
CA PRO A 129 -9.23 14.85 -14.17
C PRO A 129 -9.55 15.89 -15.26
N THR A 130 -8.88 15.82 -16.41
CA THR A 130 -9.15 16.74 -17.52
C THR A 130 -9.15 16.02 -18.86
N LYS A 131 -9.70 16.66 -19.90
CA LYS A 131 -9.68 16.17 -21.29
C LYS A 131 -10.22 14.74 -21.38
N LEU A 132 -9.39 13.79 -21.82
CA LEU A 132 -9.76 12.39 -22.10
C LEU A 132 -9.89 11.54 -20.83
N ASP A 133 -9.54 12.10 -19.67
CA ASP A 133 -9.65 11.44 -18.38
C ASP A 133 -10.89 11.92 -17.59
N ALA A 134 -11.58 12.96 -18.07
CA ALA A 134 -12.76 13.55 -17.46
C ALA A 134 -14.02 13.29 -18.29
N LEU A 135 -15.15 13.10 -17.60
CA LEU A 135 -16.47 12.98 -18.20
C LEU A 135 -17.50 13.71 -17.32
N ASP A 136 -18.63 13.07 -17.01
CA ASP A 136 -19.75 13.68 -16.32
C ASP A 136 -19.46 13.94 -14.84
N LEU A 137 -18.86 12.97 -14.12
CA LEU A 137 -18.60 13.11 -12.68
C LEU A 137 -17.69 14.29 -12.37
N THR A 138 -16.67 14.54 -13.20
CA THR A 138 -15.76 15.69 -13.06
C THR A 138 -16.55 17.00 -13.13
N ARG A 139 -17.40 17.17 -14.15
CA ARG A 139 -18.22 18.38 -14.33
C ARG A 139 -19.15 18.60 -13.14
N MET A 140 -19.77 17.53 -12.64
CA MET A 140 -20.71 17.58 -11.52
C MET A 140 -20.01 17.99 -10.22
N VAL A 141 -18.83 17.43 -9.94
CA VAL A 141 -18.02 17.80 -8.77
C VAL A 141 -17.57 19.26 -8.87
N GLU A 142 -17.07 19.70 -10.03
CA GLU A 142 -16.68 21.09 -10.22
C GLU A 142 -17.86 22.06 -10.07
N TYR A 143 -19.03 21.72 -10.61
CA TYR A 143 -20.24 22.50 -10.43
C TYR A 143 -20.64 22.62 -8.96
N ALA A 144 -20.70 21.50 -8.23
CA ALA A 144 -21.11 21.50 -6.83
C ALA A 144 -20.13 22.26 -5.92
N VAL A 145 -18.83 22.26 -6.24
CA VAL A 145 -17.81 23.03 -5.52
C VAL A 145 -18.00 24.54 -5.75
N ASN A 146 -18.38 24.94 -6.96
CA ASN A 146 -18.60 26.35 -7.30
C ASN A 146 -19.98 26.86 -6.87
N ASN A 147 -20.91 25.96 -6.52
CA ASN A 147 -22.27 26.28 -6.09
C ASN A 147 -22.62 25.51 -4.79
N PRO A 148 -21.90 25.77 -3.68
CA PRO A 148 -22.03 24.98 -2.44
C PRO A 148 -23.42 25.10 -1.80
N ASP A 149 -24.13 26.20 -2.02
CA ASP A 149 -25.45 26.48 -1.43
C ASP A 149 -26.57 25.59 -2.01
N GLU A 150 -26.37 24.96 -3.16
CA GLU A 150 -27.36 24.08 -3.80
C GLU A 150 -27.43 22.68 -3.15
N GLY A 151 -26.39 22.28 -2.41
CA GLY A 151 -26.43 21.09 -1.56
C GLY A 151 -26.56 19.73 -2.27
N TRP A 152 -26.15 19.63 -3.54
CA TRP A 152 -26.26 18.40 -4.36
C TRP A 152 -25.61 17.17 -3.71
N GLN A 153 -26.29 16.02 -3.79
CA GLN A 153 -25.95 14.78 -3.09
C GLN A 153 -25.64 13.61 -4.05
N TYR A 154 -24.47 12.99 -3.88
CA TYR A 154 -24.07 11.73 -4.52
C TYR A 154 -24.40 10.51 -3.64
N PRO A 155 -24.84 9.37 -4.20
CA PRO A 155 -25.15 9.13 -5.61
C PRO A 155 -26.60 9.48 -6.00
N LYS A 156 -27.45 9.81 -5.01
CA LYS A 156 -28.90 9.88 -5.21
C LYS A 156 -29.35 10.93 -6.24
N GLN A 157 -28.72 12.10 -6.25
CA GLN A 157 -29.09 13.20 -7.16
C GLN A 157 -28.20 13.26 -8.40
N TYR A 158 -27.57 12.14 -8.78
CA TYR A 158 -26.63 12.11 -9.90
C TYR A 158 -27.32 12.54 -11.21
N ARG A 159 -28.50 11.98 -11.49
CA ARG A 159 -29.21 12.26 -12.73
C ARG A 159 -29.70 13.70 -12.79
N GLU A 160 -30.28 14.19 -11.71
CA GLU A 160 -30.84 15.54 -11.60
C GLU A 160 -29.76 16.60 -11.76
N LEU A 161 -28.61 16.43 -11.09
CA LEU A 161 -27.49 17.35 -11.26
C LEU A 161 -26.92 17.27 -12.69
N LEU A 162 -26.83 16.08 -13.28
CA LEU A 162 -26.34 15.92 -14.64
C LEU A 162 -27.25 16.62 -15.66
N GLU A 163 -28.57 16.44 -15.55
CA GLU A 163 -29.57 17.14 -16.36
C GLU A 163 -29.48 18.67 -16.16
N HIS A 164 -29.33 19.12 -14.91
CA HIS A 164 -29.17 20.54 -14.56
C HIS A 164 -27.96 21.21 -15.23
N ILE A 165 -26.82 20.51 -15.32
CA ILE A 165 -25.60 21.04 -15.95
C ILE A 165 -25.52 20.82 -17.47
N GLY A 166 -26.63 20.44 -18.12
CA GLY A 166 -26.73 20.32 -19.57
C GLY A 166 -26.69 18.88 -20.12
N GLY A 167 -26.83 17.87 -19.26
CA GLY A 167 -26.93 16.46 -19.63
C GLY A 167 -25.57 15.74 -19.81
N PRO A 168 -25.64 14.43 -20.13
CA PRO A 168 -24.48 13.57 -20.28
C PRO A 168 -23.61 13.96 -21.47
N LEU A 169 -22.29 13.90 -21.31
CA LEU A 169 -21.35 14.02 -22.42
C LEU A 169 -21.35 12.76 -23.30
N GLN A 170 -21.02 12.95 -24.57
CA GLN A 170 -20.80 11.84 -25.48
C GLN A 170 -19.54 11.05 -25.06
N VAL A 171 -19.72 9.78 -24.74
CA VAL A 171 -18.62 8.86 -24.50
C VAL A 171 -17.90 8.61 -25.84
N SER A 172 -16.59 8.89 -25.87
CA SER A 172 -15.72 8.60 -27.00
C SER A 172 -14.88 7.37 -26.68
N LYS A 173 -14.36 6.70 -27.71
CA LYS A 173 -13.43 5.57 -27.53
C LYS A 173 -12.23 5.91 -26.64
N LYS A 174 -11.80 7.19 -26.61
CA LYS A 174 -10.66 7.65 -25.80
C LYS A 174 -10.94 7.65 -24.29
N HIS A 175 -12.21 7.59 -23.89
CA HIS A 175 -12.65 7.51 -22.48
C HIS A 175 -12.72 6.07 -21.96
N THR A 176 -12.51 5.07 -22.82
CA THR A 176 -12.51 3.66 -22.42
C THR A 176 -11.36 3.35 -21.48
N ASP A 177 -11.60 2.40 -20.58
CA ASP A 177 -10.63 1.98 -19.58
C ASP A 177 -9.32 1.51 -20.22
N ALA A 178 -9.40 0.72 -21.31
CA ALA A 178 -8.23 0.20 -21.98
C ALA A 178 -7.29 1.31 -22.49
N LEU A 179 -7.86 2.34 -23.14
CA LEU A 179 -7.07 3.48 -23.62
C LEU A 179 -6.62 4.41 -22.49
N ILE A 180 -7.37 4.51 -21.38
CA ILE A 180 -6.92 5.21 -20.17
C ILE A 180 -5.70 4.48 -19.59
N PHE A 181 -5.81 3.18 -19.34
CA PHE A 181 -4.74 2.42 -18.70
C PHE A 181 -3.47 2.38 -19.54
N GLN A 182 -3.61 2.33 -20.87
CA GLN A 182 -2.46 2.49 -21.77
C GLN A 182 -1.74 3.82 -21.57
N ARG A 183 -2.47 4.95 -21.45
CA ARG A 183 -1.86 6.27 -21.22
C ARG A 183 -1.16 6.37 -19.88
N TRP A 184 -1.69 5.70 -18.87
CA TRP A 184 -1.21 5.75 -17.49
C TRP A 184 -0.23 4.63 -17.13
N HIS A 185 0.11 3.73 -18.07
CA HIS A 185 0.97 2.57 -17.82
C HIS A 185 2.38 2.96 -17.36
N ASP A 186 3.00 3.89 -18.09
CA ASP A 186 4.36 4.37 -17.85
C ASP A 186 4.39 5.71 -17.08
N PHE A 187 3.27 6.10 -16.49
CA PHE A 187 3.16 7.38 -15.81
C PHE A 187 3.79 7.31 -14.41
N GLU A 188 4.74 8.21 -14.14
CA GLU A 188 5.33 8.37 -12.81
C GLU A 188 4.63 9.52 -12.06
N PRO A 189 3.94 9.24 -10.93
CA PRO A 189 3.25 10.26 -10.16
C PRO A 189 4.23 11.23 -9.51
N ALA A 190 3.85 12.50 -9.45
CA ALA A 190 4.61 13.50 -8.73
C ALA A 190 4.78 13.10 -7.25
N PRO A 191 5.91 13.46 -6.60
CA PRO A 191 6.13 13.16 -5.19
C PRO A 191 4.98 13.71 -4.32
N PRO A 192 4.74 13.12 -3.12
CA PRO A 192 3.65 13.52 -2.25
C PRO A 192 3.87 14.97 -1.85
N LEU A 193 2.77 15.71 -1.71
CA LEU A 193 2.88 17.05 -1.16
C LEU A 193 3.46 16.95 0.27
N PRO A 194 4.41 17.82 0.64
CA PRO A 194 4.86 17.92 2.02
C PRO A 194 3.63 18.07 2.91
N LYS A 195 3.56 17.30 4.00
CA LYS A 195 2.47 17.50 4.98
C LYS A 195 2.51 18.99 5.37
N PRO A 196 1.39 19.73 5.26
CA PRO A 196 1.38 21.13 5.66
C PRO A 196 1.90 21.17 7.09
N GLN A 197 3.04 21.84 7.26
CA GLN A 197 3.71 21.90 8.55
C GLN A 197 2.67 22.50 9.48
N ARG A 198 2.17 21.67 10.41
CA ARG A 198 1.09 22.08 11.31
C ARG A 198 1.64 23.29 12.04
N VAL A 199 1.16 24.48 11.67
CA VAL A 199 1.56 25.70 12.34
C VAL A 199 1.01 25.53 13.73
N LEU A 200 1.86 25.06 14.64
CA LEU A 200 1.49 24.94 16.04
C LEU A 200 1.04 26.35 16.42
N PRO A 201 -0.20 26.51 16.92
CA PRO A 201 -0.66 27.83 17.33
C PRO A 201 0.41 28.38 18.27
N ALA A 202 0.93 29.56 17.93
CA ALA A 202 1.98 30.21 18.69
C ALA A 202 1.61 30.10 20.18
N PRO A 203 2.53 29.65 21.05
CA PRO A 203 2.21 29.36 22.44
C PRO A 203 1.46 30.56 22.99
N ALA A 204 0.18 30.34 23.34
CA ALA A 204 -0.67 31.39 23.85
C ALA A 204 0.09 32.00 25.03
N LYS A 205 0.50 33.27 24.90
CA LYS A 205 1.21 33.98 25.96
C LYS A 205 0.36 33.83 27.20
N SER A 206 0.80 32.98 28.13
CA SER A 206 0.09 32.72 29.36
C SER A 206 -0.04 34.08 30.04
N LYS A 207 -1.27 34.61 30.11
CA LYS A 207 -1.56 35.74 30.98
C LYS A 207 -1.31 35.24 32.39
N THR A 208 -0.12 35.50 32.91
CA THR A 208 0.21 35.49 34.32
C THR A 208 -0.67 36.54 34.98
N GLY A 209 -1.83 36.12 35.43
CA GLY A 209 -2.73 36.85 36.30
C GLY A 209 -3.21 35.89 37.39
N SER A 210 -2.81 36.20 38.62
CA SER A 210 -3.28 35.68 39.91
C SER A 210 -4.76 35.29 39.93
N GLU A 211 -5.20 34.25 40.64
CA GLU A 211 -5.37 34.30 42.09
C GLU A 211 -5.60 32.92 42.71
N ALA A 212 -5.26 32.86 43.99
CA ALA A 212 -5.27 31.69 44.85
C ALA A 212 -6.67 31.10 45.08
N GLY A 213 -6.73 29.77 45.09
CA GLY A 213 -7.92 29.02 45.45
C GLY A 213 -7.58 27.60 45.89
N ARG A 214 -7.03 27.48 47.10
CA ARG A 214 -6.86 26.21 47.82
C ARG A 214 -8.20 25.48 47.91
N THR A 215 -8.25 24.22 47.48
CA THR A 215 -9.01 23.19 48.22
C THR A 215 -8.40 21.81 47.99
N ARG A 216 -8.02 21.21 49.12
CA ARG A 216 -7.57 19.83 49.31
C ARG A 216 -8.69 18.83 49.05
N SER A 217 -8.28 17.61 48.73
CA SER A 217 -8.67 16.32 49.34
C SER A 217 -9.25 15.30 48.37
N GLY A 218 -8.78 14.06 48.51
CA GLY A 218 -9.46 12.88 47.96
C GLY A 218 -8.60 11.89 47.18
N ALA A 219 -7.42 11.51 47.67
CA ALA A 219 -6.76 10.28 47.21
C ALA A 219 -7.59 9.07 47.68
N ARG A 220 -8.21 8.35 46.74
CA ARG A 220 -8.74 7.00 46.98
C ARG A 220 -7.77 5.98 46.39
N PHE A 221 -7.24 5.17 47.30
CA PHE A 221 -6.60 3.89 47.08
C PHE A 221 -7.45 3.01 46.14
N LEU A 222 -6.79 2.37 45.17
CA LEU A 222 -7.27 1.16 44.52
C LEU A 222 -6.37 -0.01 44.96
N PRO A 223 -6.93 -1.20 45.24
CA PRO A 223 -6.18 -2.33 45.75
C PRO A 223 -5.48 -3.13 44.63
N GLU A 224 -4.39 -3.77 45.03
CA GLU A 224 -3.56 -4.71 44.29
C GLU A 224 -4.36 -5.80 43.56
N LEU A 225 -4.03 -6.01 42.28
CA LEU A 225 -4.41 -7.20 41.55
C LEU A 225 -3.23 -8.18 41.45
N SER A 226 -3.34 -9.19 42.30
CA SER A 226 -2.80 -10.55 42.23
C SER A 226 -2.12 -10.98 40.92
N THR A 227 -0.84 -11.33 41.04
CA THR A 227 0.00 -12.07 40.09
C THR A 227 -0.55 -13.48 39.80
N ARG A 228 -0.97 -13.73 38.55
CA ARG A 228 -1.34 -15.09 38.08
C ARG A 228 -0.22 -15.65 37.20
N LYS A 229 0.36 -16.77 37.66
CA LYS A 229 1.38 -17.58 36.99
C LYS A 229 0.97 -17.96 35.55
N ARG A 230 1.85 -17.71 34.58
CA ARG A 230 1.79 -18.26 33.21
C ARG A 230 2.20 -19.73 33.24
N THR A 231 1.30 -20.60 32.81
CA THR A 231 1.63 -21.96 32.32
C THR A 231 2.01 -21.85 30.85
N GLY A 232 3.17 -22.39 30.50
CA GLY A 232 3.66 -22.47 29.12
C GLY A 232 2.75 -23.35 28.26
N ILE A 233 2.52 -22.92 27.03
CA ILE A 233 1.92 -23.72 25.97
C ILE A 233 3.00 -23.84 24.91
N ASP A 234 3.57 -25.03 24.80
CA ASP A 234 4.35 -25.46 23.64
C ASP A 234 3.36 -25.66 22.48
N ILE A 235 3.60 -24.98 21.36
CA ILE A 235 2.89 -25.22 20.10
C ILE A 235 3.91 -25.74 19.10
N ASP A 236 3.80 -27.02 18.82
CA ASP A 236 4.51 -27.77 17.80
C ASP A 236 3.97 -27.35 16.42
N PHE A 237 4.85 -26.90 15.53
CA PHE A 237 4.52 -26.47 14.16
C PHE A 237 5.14 -27.48 13.20
N GLN A 238 4.36 -28.49 12.83
CA GLN A 238 4.63 -29.33 11.67
C GLN A 238 3.49 -29.17 10.65
N ASP A 239 3.91 -29.11 9.39
CA ASP A 239 3.15 -29.37 8.17
C ASP A 239 2.16 -28.29 7.69
N LEU A 240 2.65 -27.41 6.81
CA LEU A 240 1.98 -27.02 5.56
C LEU A 240 3.04 -26.57 4.54
N ASP A 241 3.65 -27.55 3.89
CA ASP A 241 4.47 -27.40 2.67
C ASP A 241 3.59 -27.77 1.48
N ASP A 242 2.96 -26.78 0.84
CA ASP A 242 2.24 -26.98 -0.43
C ASP A 242 3.07 -26.37 -1.56
N GLY A 243 3.82 -27.26 -2.21
CA GLY A 243 4.59 -26.98 -3.41
C GLY A 243 3.70 -26.63 -4.60
N LEU A 244 4.07 -25.54 -5.28
CA LEU A 244 3.63 -25.26 -6.64
C LEU A 244 4.86 -25.15 -7.54
N ASP A 245 5.24 -26.31 -8.06
CA ASP A 245 6.15 -26.49 -9.18
C ASP A 245 5.45 -26.03 -10.47
N ASN A 246 6.06 -25.11 -11.21
CA ASN A 246 5.54 -24.59 -12.46
C ASN A 246 6.71 -24.43 -13.44
N SER A 247 7.20 -25.57 -13.94
CA SER A 247 8.04 -25.58 -15.14
C SER A 247 7.14 -25.48 -16.37
N SER A 248 7.19 -24.34 -17.07
CA SER A 248 6.75 -24.27 -18.46
C SER A 248 7.91 -23.83 -19.33
N ASP A 249 8.37 -24.82 -20.09
CA ASP A 249 9.35 -24.83 -21.16
C ASP A 249 8.93 -23.86 -22.30
N GLU A 250 9.75 -22.85 -22.60
CA GLU A 250 9.62 -22.03 -23.82
C GLU A 250 10.95 -22.05 -24.60
N SER A 251 10.99 -22.89 -25.64
CA SER A 251 12.04 -22.88 -26.66
C SER A 251 11.68 -21.90 -27.77
N TYR A 252 12.28 -20.71 -27.77
CA TYR A 252 12.19 -19.75 -28.88
C TYR A 252 13.32 -19.95 -29.89
N VAL A 253 12.94 -20.26 -31.13
CA VAL A 253 13.83 -20.46 -32.29
C VAL A 253 14.36 -19.10 -32.77
N SER A 254 15.68 -18.92 -32.72
CA SER A 254 16.38 -17.71 -33.19
C SER A 254 16.71 -17.79 -34.69
N GLY A 255 16.18 -16.85 -35.46
CA GLY A 255 16.46 -16.66 -36.88
C GLY A 255 17.72 -15.82 -37.12
N GLY A 256 18.64 -16.37 -37.92
CA GLY A 256 19.93 -15.77 -38.22
C GLY A 256 19.86 -14.51 -39.11
N LYS A 257 20.68 -13.51 -38.78
CA LYS A 257 21.09 -12.44 -39.70
C LYS A 257 22.61 -12.40 -39.82
N LYS A 258 23.08 -12.41 -41.07
CA LYS A 258 24.48 -12.36 -41.49
C LYS A 258 25.08 -10.99 -41.15
N SER A 259 26.18 -10.99 -40.41
CA SER A 259 26.97 -9.81 -40.04
C SER A 259 28.12 -9.60 -41.04
N ILE A 260 28.31 -8.34 -41.44
CA ILE A 260 29.32 -7.86 -42.38
C ILE A 260 30.64 -7.63 -41.65
N PHE A 261 31.73 -8.12 -42.24
CA PHE A 261 33.11 -8.03 -41.76
C PHE A 261 33.55 -6.57 -41.46
N ALA A 262 33.83 -6.28 -40.19
CA ALA A 262 34.60 -5.12 -39.75
C ALA A 262 35.94 -5.59 -39.15
N LYS A 263 37.02 -4.89 -39.50
CA LYS A 263 38.41 -5.23 -39.17
C LYS A 263 38.66 -5.27 -37.65
N PRO A 264 39.52 -6.18 -37.16
CA PRO A 264 39.78 -6.36 -35.73
C PRO A 264 40.60 -5.18 -35.18
N ARG A 265 39.99 -4.41 -34.29
CA ARG A 265 40.73 -3.52 -33.38
C ARG A 265 41.30 -4.37 -32.24
N THR A 266 42.62 -4.35 -32.09
CA THR A 266 43.36 -4.91 -30.96
C THR A 266 42.90 -4.22 -29.67
N ARG A 267 41.90 -4.81 -29.02
CA ARG A 267 41.40 -4.41 -27.70
C ARG A 267 42.45 -4.85 -26.69
N ILE A 268 43.13 -3.88 -26.07
CA ILE A 268 43.98 -4.11 -24.92
C ILE A 268 43.09 -4.81 -23.88
N ARG A 269 43.34 -6.10 -23.64
CA ARG A 269 42.75 -6.88 -22.54
C ARG A 269 43.21 -6.22 -21.25
N SER A 270 42.45 -5.27 -20.72
CA SER A 270 42.62 -4.91 -19.31
C SER A 270 42.26 -6.17 -18.54
N SER A 271 43.22 -6.76 -17.83
CA SER A 271 42.97 -7.86 -16.91
C SER A 271 41.84 -7.44 -15.99
N SER A 272 40.65 -8.01 -16.17
CA SER A 272 39.56 -7.86 -15.22
C SER A 272 40.12 -8.25 -13.86
N PRO A 273 40.02 -7.38 -12.84
CA PRO A 273 40.53 -7.70 -11.51
C PRO A 273 39.94 -9.04 -11.08
N ALA A 274 40.79 -9.92 -10.55
CA ALA A 274 40.36 -11.22 -10.07
C ALA A 274 39.24 -11.00 -9.04
N PHE A 275 38.07 -11.61 -9.29
CA PHE A 275 36.94 -11.55 -8.39
C PHE A 275 37.34 -12.17 -7.06
N GLN A 276 37.50 -11.36 -6.02
CA GLN A 276 37.71 -11.88 -4.68
C GLN A 276 36.35 -12.31 -4.14
N PRO A 277 36.19 -13.58 -3.71
CA PRO A 277 34.93 -14.03 -3.13
C PRO A 277 34.65 -13.19 -1.88
N TYR A 278 33.48 -12.56 -1.86
CA TYR A 278 33.03 -11.79 -0.70
C TYR A 278 32.98 -12.69 0.53
N LYS A 279 33.59 -12.22 1.62
CA LYS A 279 33.55 -12.91 2.92
C LYS A 279 32.78 -12.04 3.89
N GLN A 280 31.63 -12.53 4.35
CA GLN A 280 30.79 -11.80 5.29
C GLN A 280 31.60 -11.40 6.53
N PRO A 281 31.68 -10.10 6.86
CA PRO A 281 32.40 -9.63 8.02
C PRO A 281 31.68 -10.05 9.31
N ALA A 282 32.45 -10.26 10.37
CA ALA A 282 31.88 -10.54 11.68
C ALA A 282 31.04 -9.35 12.15
N VAL A 283 29.79 -9.62 12.51
CA VAL A 283 28.89 -8.60 13.09
C VAL A 283 29.55 -8.03 14.34
N ARG A 284 29.55 -6.71 14.49
CA ARG A 284 29.99 -6.05 15.72
C ARG A 284 28.79 -5.64 16.54
N TRP A 285 28.91 -5.72 17.87
CA TRP A 285 27.88 -5.20 18.75
C TRP A 285 27.72 -3.68 18.57
N VAL A 286 26.48 -3.22 18.48
CA VAL A 286 26.16 -1.78 18.46
C VAL A 286 24.92 -1.51 19.31
N ALA A 287 25.03 -0.54 20.22
CA ALA A 287 23.89 -0.07 21.02
C ALA A 287 22.94 0.79 20.17
N PRO A 288 21.61 0.70 20.39
CA PRO A 288 20.65 1.58 19.73
C PRO A 288 20.79 3.03 20.21
N PRO A 289 20.48 4.02 19.35
CA PRO A 289 20.68 5.44 19.63
C PRO A 289 19.80 5.97 20.77
N THR A 290 18.64 5.37 21.03
CA THR A 290 17.71 5.78 22.08
C THR A 290 17.04 4.59 22.75
N THR A 291 16.71 4.74 24.04
CA THR A 291 15.86 3.78 24.77
C THR A 291 14.42 4.27 24.70
N GLU A 292 13.69 3.83 23.67
CA GLU A 292 12.23 3.94 23.68
C GLU A 292 11.64 2.89 24.62
N ASP A 293 10.54 3.24 25.30
CA ASP A 293 9.79 2.28 26.11
C ASP A 293 9.29 1.15 25.20
N VAL A 294 9.65 -0.09 25.54
CA VAL A 294 9.20 -1.27 24.79
C VAL A 294 7.67 -1.35 24.90
N PRO A 295 6.93 -1.25 23.79
CA PRO A 295 5.48 -1.29 23.85
C PRO A 295 5.00 -2.66 24.31
N SER A 296 3.88 -2.68 25.01
CA SER A 296 3.27 -3.95 25.44
C SER A 296 2.84 -4.79 24.23
N HIS A 297 2.92 -6.11 24.38
CA HIS A 297 2.45 -7.06 23.36
C HIS A 297 0.98 -6.81 22.97
N THR A 298 0.13 -6.43 23.94
CA THR A 298 -1.27 -6.08 23.72
C THR A 298 -1.42 -4.85 22.82
N ALA A 299 -0.60 -3.80 23.01
CA ALA A 299 -0.65 -2.61 22.16
C ALA A 299 -0.28 -2.93 20.71
N ILE A 300 0.71 -3.80 20.49
CA ILE A 300 1.10 -4.26 19.16
C ILE A 300 -0.02 -5.09 18.51
N GLN A 301 -0.66 -5.99 19.26
CA GLN A 301 -1.81 -6.75 18.75
C GLN A 301 -2.99 -5.85 18.40
N GLN A 302 -3.31 -4.87 19.23
CA GLN A 302 -4.37 -3.89 18.94
C GLN A 302 -4.06 -3.11 17.65
N ALA A 303 -2.82 -2.65 17.49
CA ALA A 303 -2.39 -2.00 16.25
C ALA A 303 -2.55 -2.92 15.03
N PHE A 304 -2.21 -4.21 15.17
CA PHE A 304 -2.39 -5.19 14.10
C PHE A 304 -3.86 -5.41 13.74
N PHE A 305 -4.78 -5.47 14.72
CA PHE A 305 -6.21 -5.57 14.42
C PHE A 305 -6.75 -4.35 13.67
N MET A 306 -6.19 -3.16 13.92
CA MET A 306 -6.64 -1.91 13.29
C MET A 306 -6.05 -1.70 11.90
N GLU A 307 -4.76 -2.03 11.71
CA GLU A 307 -3.97 -1.60 10.56
C GLU A 307 -3.31 -2.76 9.80
N GLY A 308 -3.24 -3.93 10.43
CA GLY A 308 -2.44 -5.05 9.97
C GLY A 308 -2.97 -5.74 8.72
N ASP A 309 -2.09 -6.48 8.04
CA ASP A 309 -2.50 -7.30 6.93
C ASP A 309 -3.21 -8.58 7.42
N ALA A 310 -4.50 -8.68 7.13
CA ALA A 310 -5.31 -9.86 7.42
C ALA A 310 -4.81 -11.19 6.80
N ASN A 311 -3.87 -11.15 5.85
CA ASN A 311 -3.23 -12.37 5.33
C ASN A 311 -2.08 -12.87 6.20
N GLU A 312 -1.62 -12.08 7.17
CA GLU A 312 -0.51 -12.41 8.02
C GLU A 312 -0.98 -13.16 9.26
N SER A 313 -0.20 -14.15 9.68
CA SER A 313 -0.55 -15.04 10.80
C SER A 313 -0.55 -14.33 12.15
N GLY A 314 0.08 -13.16 12.27
CA GLY A 314 0.03 -12.36 13.48
C GLY A 314 0.83 -11.08 13.43
N ALA A 315 0.72 -10.29 14.50
CA ALA A 315 1.31 -8.96 14.63
C ALA A 315 2.84 -8.93 14.57
N PHE A 316 3.50 -10.09 14.73
CA PHE A 316 4.96 -10.25 14.69
C PHE A 316 5.47 -10.88 13.40
N SER A 317 4.59 -11.10 12.40
CA SER A 317 5.06 -11.39 11.05
C SER A 317 5.87 -10.18 10.53
N PRO A 318 7.01 -10.38 9.85
CA PRO A 318 7.75 -9.29 9.21
C PRO A 318 6.90 -8.49 8.20
N TYR A 319 5.81 -9.07 7.72
CA TYR A 319 4.92 -8.46 6.73
C TYR A 319 3.58 -7.98 7.33
N ALA A 320 3.39 -8.12 8.65
CA ALA A 320 2.16 -7.76 9.36
C ALA A 320 1.66 -6.34 9.09
N PHE A 321 2.55 -5.40 8.77
CA PHE A 321 2.23 -4.01 8.45
C PHE A 321 2.78 -3.57 7.10
N TYR A 322 3.01 -4.51 6.17
CA TYR A 322 3.64 -4.27 4.87
C TYR A 322 5.09 -3.75 4.95
N GLY A 323 5.78 -3.98 6.07
CA GLY A 323 7.14 -3.50 6.34
C GLY A 323 7.27 -2.93 7.77
N PRO A 324 8.29 -2.08 8.03
CA PRO A 324 8.42 -1.38 9.31
C PRO A 324 7.27 -0.39 9.51
N ARG A 325 6.80 -0.25 10.75
CA ARG A 325 5.77 0.74 11.09
C ARG A 325 6.36 2.15 11.17
N ASP A 326 5.65 3.14 10.64
CA ASP A 326 6.03 4.57 10.79
C ASP A 326 5.38 5.25 12.00
N ILE A 327 4.52 4.55 12.72
CA ILE A 327 3.74 5.08 13.84
C ILE A 327 3.80 4.06 14.98
N ALA A 328 3.99 4.56 16.20
CA ALA A 328 3.96 3.75 17.41
C ALA A 328 2.62 2.99 17.56
N PRO A 329 2.58 1.82 18.25
CA PRO A 329 3.71 1.14 18.90
C PRO A 329 4.71 0.46 17.94
N TYR A 330 5.99 0.79 18.03
CA TYR A 330 7.04 0.15 17.21
C TYR A 330 7.39 -1.23 17.75
N ARG A 331 7.38 -2.25 16.90
CA ARG A 331 7.72 -3.61 17.34
C ARG A 331 9.22 -3.70 17.62
N PRO A 332 9.64 -4.32 18.74
CA PRO A 332 11.02 -4.72 18.91
C PRO A 332 11.43 -5.69 17.80
N LEU A 333 12.58 -5.46 17.15
CA LEU A 333 12.96 -6.23 15.96
C LEU A 333 13.27 -7.68 16.29
N TYR A 334 13.80 -7.96 17.49
CA TYR A 334 14.20 -9.31 17.91
C TYR A 334 13.03 -10.29 18.10
N ILE A 335 11.79 -9.79 18.23
CA ILE A 335 10.58 -10.64 18.37
C ILE A 335 9.81 -10.78 17.06
N ILE A 336 10.19 -10.05 16.01
CA ILE A 336 9.60 -10.22 14.68
C ILE A 336 10.14 -11.54 14.11
N SER A 337 9.24 -12.35 13.53
CA SER A 337 9.62 -13.62 12.93
C SER A 337 10.61 -13.41 11.77
N PRO A 338 11.50 -14.37 11.48
CA PRO A 338 12.44 -14.25 10.36
C PRO A 338 11.72 -13.95 9.03
N PRO A 339 12.25 -13.04 8.19
CA PRO A 339 11.71 -12.76 6.86
C PRO A 339 11.86 -13.98 5.93
N ASN A 340 11.11 -13.97 4.82
CA ASN A 340 11.24 -15.00 3.78
C ASN A 340 12.70 -15.03 3.28
N LYS A 341 13.26 -16.23 3.07
CA LYS A 341 14.65 -16.39 2.62
C LYS A 341 14.94 -15.70 1.28
N HIS A 342 13.95 -15.62 0.39
CA HIS A 342 14.11 -14.93 -0.90
C HIS A 342 13.91 -13.42 -0.82
N ASP A 343 13.47 -12.90 0.32
CA ASP A 343 13.35 -11.46 0.55
C ASP A 343 14.69 -10.90 1.00
N VAL A 344 15.36 -10.24 0.07
CA VAL A 344 16.65 -9.54 0.27
C VAL A 344 16.47 -8.01 0.33
N SER A 345 15.25 -7.56 0.62
CA SER A 345 14.96 -6.13 0.80
C SER A 345 15.71 -5.53 2.00
N GLY A 346 15.89 -4.21 2.01
CA GLY A 346 16.52 -3.51 3.13
C GLY A 346 15.81 -3.74 4.47
N TRP A 347 14.48 -3.99 4.46
CA TRP A 347 13.72 -4.38 5.64
C TRP A 347 14.12 -5.76 6.17
N ALA A 348 14.13 -6.76 5.30
CA ALA A 348 14.52 -8.12 5.66
C ALA A 348 15.96 -8.17 6.19
N GLU A 349 16.87 -7.43 5.54
CA GLU A 349 18.26 -7.33 5.99
C GLU A 349 18.41 -6.65 7.36
N ASN A 350 17.62 -5.62 7.64
CA ASN A 350 17.61 -4.98 8.96
C ASN A 350 17.14 -5.95 10.05
N LEU A 351 16.11 -6.75 9.78
CA LEU A 351 15.63 -7.77 10.70
C LEU A 351 16.68 -8.84 10.99
N ARG A 352 17.32 -9.39 9.94
CA ARG A 352 18.39 -10.39 10.10
C ARG A 352 19.57 -9.84 10.91
N TRP A 353 19.98 -8.59 10.65
CA TRP A 353 21.05 -7.95 11.41
C TRP A 353 20.67 -7.75 12.88
N ALA A 354 19.47 -7.23 13.15
CA ALA A 354 18.99 -7.02 14.53
C ALA A 354 18.82 -8.35 15.29
N PHE A 355 18.38 -9.41 14.60
CA PHE A 355 18.32 -10.75 15.17
C PHE A 355 19.72 -11.25 15.59
N ARG A 356 20.75 -11.03 14.76
CA ARG A 356 22.14 -11.36 15.16
C ARG A 356 22.59 -10.54 16.37
N GLN A 357 22.22 -9.27 16.47
CA GLN A 357 22.52 -8.47 17.68
C GLN A 357 21.93 -9.10 18.96
N ALA A 358 20.67 -9.53 18.88
CA ALA A 358 19.97 -10.18 19.99
C ALA A 358 20.58 -11.54 20.35
N VAL A 359 20.88 -12.38 19.35
CA VAL A 359 21.43 -13.73 19.58
C VAL A 359 22.85 -13.70 20.18
N PHE A 360 23.73 -12.84 19.65
CA PHE A 360 25.13 -12.83 20.08
C PHE A 360 25.40 -12.00 21.34
N TRP A 361 24.65 -10.91 21.56
CA TRP A 361 24.91 -9.97 22.67
C TRP A 361 23.71 -9.70 23.57
N GLY A 362 22.55 -10.33 23.34
CA GLY A 362 21.34 -10.06 24.12
C GLY A 362 20.77 -8.65 23.93
N GLU A 363 21.12 -7.96 22.83
CA GLU A 363 20.64 -6.62 22.55
C GLU A 363 19.22 -6.65 21.97
N THR A 364 18.22 -6.31 22.79
CA THR A 364 16.79 -6.41 22.46
C THR A 364 16.11 -5.06 22.23
N ARG A 365 16.85 -3.94 22.27
CA ARG A 365 16.26 -2.60 22.27
C ARG A 365 16.07 -1.99 20.87
N TRP A 366 16.56 -2.64 19.82
CA TRP A 366 16.26 -2.25 18.44
C TRP A 366 14.77 -2.45 18.14
N CYS A 367 14.13 -1.48 17.49
CA CYS A 367 12.71 -1.49 17.14
C CYS A 367 12.47 -0.88 15.75
N GLU A 368 11.22 -0.88 15.28
CA GLU A 368 10.82 -0.38 13.96
C GLU A 368 10.84 1.15 13.80
N CYS A 369 11.17 1.92 14.84
CA CYS A 369 11.11 3.38 14.71
C CYS A 369 12.05 3.86 13.59
N PRO A 370 11.69 4.89 12.82
CA PRO A 370 12.49 5.33 11.67
C PRO A 370 13.97 5.59 12.00
N LEU A 371 14.24 6.19 13.17
CA LEU A 371 15.61 6.44 13.66
C LEU A 371 16.43 5.15 13.79
N HIS A 372 15.84 4.08 14.33
CA HIS A 372 16.51 2.79 14.45
C HIS A 372 16.71 2.13 13.08
N MET A 373 15.71 2.20 12.21
CA MET A 373 15.78 1.62 10.87
C MET A 373 16.87 2.25 10.02
N ASP A 374 16.95 3.58 10.01
CA ASP A 374 18.00 4.32 9.29
C ASP A 374 19.38 4.00 9.87
N ARG A 375 19.49 3.97 11.21
CA ARG A 375 20.77 3.68 11.87
C ARG A 375 21.27 2.27 11.58
N ILE A 376 20.39 1.27 11.50
CA ILE A 376 20.79 -0.10 11.12
C ILE A 376 21.32 -0.13 9.68
N VAL A 377 20.69 0.60 8.74
CA VAL A 377 21.17 0.68 7.36
C VAL A 377 22.58 1.25 7.30
N GLU A 378 22.83 2.36 8.00
CA GLU A 378 24.17 2.97 8.11
C GLU A 378 25.20 1.98 8.66
N ILE A 379 24.86 1.30 9.77
CA ILE A 379 25.77 0.33 10.40
C ILE A 379 26.08 -0.84 9.47
N ARG A 380 25.09 -1.37 8.74
CA ARG A 380 25.32 -2.46 7.78
C ARG A 380 26.25 -2.01 6.66
N GLN A 381 26.10 -0.78 6.16
CA GLN A 381 27.00 -0.22 5.17
C GLN A 381 28.42 -0.02 5.71
N GLU A 382 28.57 0.57 6.91
CA GLU A 382 29.85 0.78 7.58
C GLU A 382 30.59 -0.55 7.87
N GLN A 383 29.84 -1.60 8.21
CA GLN A 383 30.38 -2.93 8.47
C GLN A 383 30.54 -3.76 7.20
N GLU A 384 30.12 -3.26 6.03
CA GLU A 384 30.00 -4.01 4.78
C GLU A 384 29.24 -5.34 4.99
N TRP A 385 28.24 -5.35 5.86
CA TRP A 385 27.50 -6.56 6.24
C TRP A 385 26.27 -6.76 5.36
N VAL A 386 26.12 -7.97 4.82
CA VAL A 386 24.90 -8.48 4.18
C VAL A 386 24.60 -9.89 4.72
N SER A 387 23.36 -10.32 4.67
CA SER A 387 22.95 -11.65 5.11
C SER A 387 23.45 -12.77 4.19
N ASP A 388 23.33 -14.02 4.67
CA ASP A 388 23.69 -15.20 3.87
C ASP A 388 22.69 -15.37 2.71
N GLU A 389 21.42 -15.05 2.93
CA GLU A 389 20.35 -15.08 1.92
C GLU A 389 20.59 -14.08 0.78
N TRP A 390 21.15 -12.91 1.09
CA TRP A 390 21.56 -11.94 0.08
C TRP A 390 22.69 -12.50 -0.81
N LEU A 391 23.67 -13.16 -0.20
CA LEU A 391 24.78 -13.79 -0.93
C LEU A 391 24.32 -14.94 -1.81
N GLU A 392 23.43 -15.78 -1.31
CA GLU A 392 22.83 -16.87 -2.09
C GLU A 392 22.09 -16.31 -3.31
N SER A 393 21.28 -15.26 -3.13
CA SER A 393 20.51 -14.64 -4.20
C SER A 393 21.37 -13.94 -5.26
N PHE A 394 22.56 -13.46 -4.91
CA PHE A 394 23.50 -12.82 -5.84
C PHE A 394 24.43 -13.83 -6.54
N SER A 395 24.52 -15.05 -6.01
CA SER A 395 25.35 -16.12 -6.57
C SER A 395 24.68 -16.93 -7.67
N GLN A 396 23.35 -16.82 -7.79
CA GLN A 396 22.52 -17.39 -8.85
C GLN A 396 22.44 -16.43 -10.04
#